data_AF-A0AB37KHU4-F1
#
_entry.id   AF-A0AB37KHU4-F1
#
_cell.length_a   1.000
_cell.length_b   1.000
_cell.length_c   1.000
_cell.angle_alpha   90.00
_cell.angle_beta   90.00
_cell.angle_gamma   90.00
#
_symmetry.space_group_name_H-M   'P 1'
#
loop_
_entity.id
_entity.type
_entity.pdbx_description
1 polymer ?
#
loop_
_entity_poly.entity_id
_entity_poly.type
_entity_poly.pdbx_seq_one_letter_code
_entity_poly.pdbx_strand_id
1 'polypeptide(L)'
;MKKRMIYLSCIALLLGACSSSDKTKEYGVTDTKSCDNALILEANKDDLIKDKGSIYCAVDENLSHLDQVTAFVKAGYQAERINEFLKLSYYQDKLTDRYIAYDDQKKSVEDVVTYVNIGLDQPYFTNMDTIQDTKNPLMLINKYHKLPDGYEPVDLTPTPNACVIGEDYSCQSEPQYLVKEVAEAFEKLVEAGKQEGINIKAIASYRSFAYQKNLYDYYANTEGKDYADQYYARPGQSEHNSGLAVDVTLDNENFNEIEKSPHYQWLLDHINAYGFILRYEEDKVPVTGYNYESWHLRYVGKDAAEEITKQGLTLDEYIARKAGK
;
A
#
# COMPACT_ATOMS: atom_id res chain seq x y z
N MET A 1 -10.73 -38.42 -52.32
CA MET A 1 -9.71 -37.90 -53.26
C MET A 1 -9.94 -36.40 -53.38
N LYS A 2 -9.04 -35.43 -53.16
CA LYS A 2 -7.57 -35.38 -53.07
C LYS A 2 -7.18 -34.03 -52.40
N LYS A 3 -6.10 -34.10 -51.60
CA LYS A 3 -5.02 -33.12 -51.33
C LYS A 3 -5.28 -31.76 -50.61
N ARG A 4 -4.62 -31.65 -49.45
CA ARG A 4 -4.02 -30.45 -48.84
C ARG A 4 -3.08 -29.70 -49.80
N MET A 5 -3.01 -28.37 -49.66
CA MET A 5 -1.89 -27.51 -50.08
C MET A 5 -2.02 -26.18 -49.29
N ILE A 6 -1.44 -26.04 -48.10
CA ILE A 6 -0.18 -25.32 -47.79
C ILE A 6 0.19 -24.28 -48.86
N TYR A 7 0.02 -23.00 -48.53
CA TYR A 7 0.74 -21.90 -49.15
C TYR A 7 1.67 -21.27 -48.09
N LEU A 8 2.93 -21.68 -48.14
CA LEU A 8 4.05 -20.83 -47.78
C LEU A 8 4.28 -19.90 -48.96
N SER A 9 4.12 -18.59 -48.77
CA SER A 9 4.60 -17.59 -49.71
C SER A 9 5.65 -16.75 -49.01
N CYS A 10 6.89 -17.23 -49.08
CA CYS A 10 8.09 -16.44 -48.86
C CYS A 10 8.17 -15.42 -50.00
N ILE A 11 7.89 -14.14 -49.72
CA ILE A 11 8.31 -13.04 -50.58
C ILE A 11 9.52 -12.41 -49.91
N ALA A 12 10.69 -12.86 -50.34
CA ALA A 12 11.95 -12.21 -50.08
C ALA A 12 12.12 -11.01 -51.03
N LEU A 13 12.41 -9.86 -50.44
CA LEU A 13 13.31 -8.81 -50.93
C LEU A 13 13.04 -8.20 -52.32
N LEU A 14 12.42 -7.01 -52.30
CA LEU A 14 12.76 -5.93 -53.23
C LEU A 14 12.94 -4.63 -52.43
N LEU A 15 14.21 -4.37 -52.13
CA LEU A 15 14.88 -3.06 -52.04
C LEU A 15 13.95 -1.83 -52.07
N GLY A 16 13.57 -1.40 -50.87
CA GLY A 16 13.12 -0.05 -50.53
C GLY A 16 13.85 0.43 -49.28
N ALA A 17 15.17 0.25 -49.23
CA ALA A 17 16.03 0.93 -48.27
C ALA A 17 16.17 2.39 -48.71
N CYS A 18 15.17 3.21 -48.32
CA CYS A 18 15.03 4.67 -48.36
C CYS A 18 13.49 4.89 -48.32
N SER A 19 12.82 5.35 -47.26
CA SER A 19 13.14 6.45 -46.37
C SER A 19 12.30 6.41 -45.05
N SER A 20 12.38 5.33 -44.27
CA SER A 20 11.95 5.39 -42.85
C SER A 20 12.68 6.49 -42.09
N SER A 21 13.94 6.73 -42.46
CA SER A 21 14.83 7.74 -41.87
C SER A 21 14.42 9.19 -42.08
N ASP A 22 13.55 9.53 -43.03
CA ASP A 22 13.25 10.94 -43.32
C ASP A 22 12.08 11.47 -42.49
N LYS A 23 11.16 10.60 -42.09
CA LYS A 23 10.02 11.05 -41.28
C LYS A 23 10.38 11.12 -39.79
N THR A 24 11.16 10.19 -39.26
CA THR A 24 11.60 10.28 -37.84
C THR A 24 12.48 11.51 -37.56
N LYS A 25 13.20 12.02 -38.56
CA LYS A 25 13.94 13.30 -38.49
C LYS A 25 13.04 14.49 -38.20
N GLU A 26 11.78 14.49 -38.64
CA GLU A 26 10.84 15.60 -38.38
C GLU A 26 10.45 15.71 -36.90
N TYR A 27 10.70 14.64 -36.13
CA TYR A 27 10.55 14.58 -34.68
C TYR A 27 11.90 14.66 -33.94
N GLY A 28 13.00 14.92 -34.65
CA GLY A 28 14.33 15.09 -34.05
C GLY A 28 15.15 13.80 -33.89
N VAL A 29 14.75 12.69 -34.53
CA VAL A 29 15.53 11.44 -34.53
C VAL A 29 16.36 11.35 -35.81
N THR A 30 17.67 11.53 -35.67
CA THR A 30 18.61 11.58 -36.81
C THR A 30 19.30 10.24 -37.09
N ASP A 31 19.46 9.39 -36.07
CA ASP A 31 19.91 8.01 -36.20
C ASP A 31 18.78 7.06 -35.76
N THR A 32 18.15 6.40 -36.73
CA THR A 32 17.08 5.43 -36.45
C THR A 32 17.60 4.07 -36.03
N LYS A 33 18.89 3.78 -36.23
CA LYS A 33 19.46 2.47 -35.84
C LYS A 33 19.68 2.34 -34.34
N SER A 34 19.89 3.46 -33.66
CA SER A 34 20.02 3.53 -32.19
C SER A 34 18.67 3.75 -31.50
N CYS A 35 17.56 3.54 -32.21
CA CYS A 35 16.24 3.87 -31.73
C CYS A 35 15.45 2.62 -31.38
N ASP A 36 15.24 2.39 -30.09
CA ASP A 36 14.56 1.19 -29.59
C ASP A 36 13.09 1.15 -30.07
N ASN A 37 12.50 2.34 -30.25
CA ASN A 37 11.10 2.52 -30.62
C ASN A 37 10.86 3.13 -32.00
N ALA A 38 11.75 2.86 -32.98
CA ALA A 38 11.61 3.39 -34.34
C ALA A 38 10.21 3.12 -34.97
N LEU A 39 9.62 1.95 -34.73
CA LEU A 39 8.29 1.59 -35.23
C LEU A 39 7.16 2.44 -34.62
N ILE A 40 7.28 2.81 -33.34
CA ILE A 40 6.30 3.66 -32.64
C ILE A 40 6.26 5.05 -33.28
N LEU A 41 7.45 5.61 -33.54
CA LEU A 41 7.61 6.90 -34.21
C LEU A 41 7.01 6.91 -35.61
N GLU A 42 7.08 5.79 -36.31
CA GLU A 42 6.55 5.68 -37.67
C GLU A 42 5.02 5.52 -37.71
N ALA A 43 4.45 4.80 -36.74
CA ALA A 43 3.03 4.46 -36.74
C ALA A 43 2.12 5.56 -36.17
N ASN A 44 2.59 6.36 -35.19
CA ASN A 44 1.74 7.23 -34.38
C ASN A 44 2.06 8.73 -34.52
N LYS A 45 2.57 9.13 -35.68
CA LYS A 45 3.15 10.46 -35.94
C LYS A 45 2.31 11.64 -35.44
N ASP A 46 1.00 11.62 -35.66
CA ASP A 46 0.12 12.74 -35.33
C ASP A 46 -0.10 12.90 -33.80
N ASP A 47 0.13 11.82 -33.02
CA ASP A 47 -0.06 11.80 -31.57
C ASP A 47 1.21 12.17 -30.80
N LEU A 48 2.37 12.18 -31.48
CA LEU A 48 3.67 12.46 -30.89
C LEU A 48 3.96 13.96 -30.81
N ILE A 49 4.65 14.36 -29.76
CA ILE A 49 5.11 15.74 -29.63
C ILE A 49 6.28 15.98 -30.59
N LYS A 50 6.11 16.98 -31.46
CA LYS A 50 7.15 17.43 -32.39
C LYS A 50 8.43 17.81 -31.65
N ASP A 51 9.58 17.51 -32.27
CA ASP A 51 10.93 17.76 -31.75
C ASP A 51 11.27 17.03 -30.43
N LYS A 52 10.42 16.10 -29.99
CA LYS A 52 10.64 15.25 -28.80
C LYS A 52 10.78 13.76 -29.14
N GLY A 53 10.88 13.41 -30.42
CA GLY A 53 11.01 12.03 -30.91
C GLY A 53 12.17 11.27 -30.28
N SER A 54 13.28 11.94 -29.95
CA SER A 54 14.42 11.32 -29.26
C SER A 54 14.10 10.82 -27.85
N ILE A 55 13.11 11.40 -27.17
CA ILE A 55 12.68 10.93 -25.85
C ILE A 55 11.91 9.62 -26.02
N TYR A 56 10.91 9.58 -26.89
CA TYR A 56 10.16 8.35 -27.22
C TYR A 56 11.07 7.21 -27.68
N CYS A 57 12.10 7.57 -28.43
CA CYS A 57 13.12 6.66 -28.96
C CYS A 57 13.94 5.94 -27.86
N ALA A 58 14.12 6.59 -26.71
CA ALA A 58 14.95 6.13 -25.59
C ALA A 58 14.16 5.57 -24.40
N VAL A 59 12.83 5.53 -24.49
CA VAL A 59 11.98 4.87 -23.49
C VAL A 59 11.99 3.37 -23.76
N ASP A 60 12.27 2.55 -22.73
CA ASP A 60 12.36 1.09 -22.82
C ASP A 60 10.97 0.44 -22.67
N GLU A 61 10.02 0.87 -23.51
CA GLU A 61 8.65 0.36 -23.53
C GLU A 61 8.12 0.20 -24.93
N ASN A 62 7.16 -0.71 -25.10
CA ASN A 62 6.51 -0.95 -26.39
C ASN A 62 5.28 -0.05 -26.60
N LEU A 63 4.54 -0.28 -27.69
CA LEU A 63 3.33 0.49 -28.04
C LEU A 63 2.23 0.51 -26.95
N SER A 64 2.23 -0.43 -26.00
CA SER A 64 1.19 -0.53 -24.96
C SER A 64 1.13 0.67 -24.03
N HIS A 65 2.25 1.37 -23.80
CA HIS A 65 2.31 2.53 -22.92
C HIS A 65 2.41 3.86 -23.67
N LEU A 66 2.13 3.90 -24.97
CA LEU A 66 2.36 5.10 -25.80
C LEU A 66 1.61 6.34 -25.28
N ASP A 67 0.37 6.16 -24.82
CA ASP A 67 -0.44 7.25 -24.28
C ASP A 67 0.21 7.81 -23.00
N GLN A 68 0.69 6.93 -22.13
CA GLN A 68 1.34 7.28 -20.87
C GLN A 68 2.68 7.98 -21.11
N VAL A 69 3.52 7.42 -22.00
CA VAL A 69 4.77 8.05 -22.43
C VAL A 69 4.48 9.44 -22.99
N THR A 70 3.47 9.57 -23.85
CA THR A 70 3.08 10.86 -24.42
C THR A 70 2.64 11.85 -23.35
N ALA A 71 1.89 11.42 -22.34
CA ALA A 71 1.51 12.26 -21.21
C ALA A 71 2.75 12.78 -20.45
N PHE A 72 3.72 11.91 -20.15
CA PHE A 72 4.98 12.32 -19.51
C PHE A 72 5.80 13.29 -20.37
N VAL A 73 5.93 13.03 -21.68
CA VAL A 73 6.65 13.93 -22.58
C VAL A 73 5.95 15.30 -22.66
N LYS A 74 4.61 15.34 -22.64
CA LYS A 74 3.82 16.59 -22.58
C LYS A 74 4.09 17.35 -21.29
N ALA A 75 4.30 16.64 -20.19
CA ALA A 75 4.68 17.21 -18.90
C ALA A 75 6.18 17.54 -18.78
N GLY A 76 6.98 17.30 -19.83
CA GLY A 76 8.39 17.70 -19.91
C GLY A 76 9.41 16.70 -19.37
N TYR A 77 8.99 15.46 -19.10
CA TYR A 77 9.87 14.41 -18.56
C TYR A 77 10.91 13.94 -19.59
N GLN A 78 12.06 13.49 -19.08
CA GLN A 78 13.10 12.84 -19.88
C GLN A 78 12.95 11.32 -19.83
N ALA A 79 13.47 10.64 -20.85
CA ALA A 79 13.30 9.19 -21.03
C ALA A 79 13.74 8.38 -19.80
N GLU A 80 14.83 8.77 -19.15
CA GLU A 80 15.34 8.11 -17.94
C GLU A 80 14.29 8.05 -16.82
N ARG A 81 13.69 9.18 -16.47
CA ARG A 81 12.65 9.24 -15.43
C ARG A 81 11.37 8.54 -15.87
N ILE A 82 11.00 8.61 -17.15
CA ILE A 82 9.84 7.87 -17.69
C ILE A 82 10.06 6.36 -17.51
N ASN A 83 11.25 5.86 -17.85
CA ASN A 83 11.61 4.45 -17.66
C ASN A 83 11.59 4.05 -16.18
N GLU A 84 11.95 4.95 -15.26
CA GLU A 84 11.79 4.70 -13.83
C GLU A 84 10.34 4.48 -13.40
N PHE A 85 9.37 5.15 -14.02
CA PHE A 85 7.95 4.91 -13.74
C PHE A 85 7.51 3.56 -14.32
N LEU A 86 7.77 3.35 -15.60
CA LEU A 86 7.21 2.23 -16.36
C LEU A 86 7.85 0.88 -15.96
N LYS A 87 9.10 0.88 -15.48
CA LYS A 87 9.75 -0.34 -14.96
C LYS A 87 9.14 -0.86 -13.66
N LEU A 88 8.38 -0.04 -12.92
CA LEU A 88 7.81 -0.48 -11.64
C LEU A 88 6.63 -1.41 -11.92
N SER A 89 6.71 -2.64 -11.40
CA SER A 89 5.65 -3.64 -11.56
C SER A 89 4.32 -3.26 -10.92
N TYR A 90 4.26 -2.15 -10.19
CA TYR A 90 3.06 -1.61 -9.54
C TYR A 90 2.66 -0.23 -10.07
N TYR A 91 3.27 0.21 -11.17
CA TYR A 91 2.79 1.32 -11.96
C TYR A 91 1.41 1.01 -12.53
N GLN A 92 0.48 1.97 -12.50
CA GLN A 92 -0.86 1.81 -13.05
C GLN A 92 -1.11 2.85 -14.14
N ASP A 93 -1.30 2.40 -15.38
CA ASP A 93 -1.55 3.27 -16.56
C ASP A 93 -2.66 4.31 -16.33
N LYS A 94 -3.74 3.91 -15.65
CA LYS A 94 -4.89 4.78 -15.35
C LYS A 94 -4.58 5.92 -14.38
N LEU A 95 -3.45 5.85 -13.67
CA LEU A 95 -3.02 6.83 -12.66
C LEU A 95 -1.90 7.76 -13.17
N THR A 96 -1.47 7.62 -14.43
CA THR A 96 -0.38 8.40 -15.04
C THR A 96 -0.50 9.90 -14.79
N ASP A 97 -1.67 10.48 -15.05
CA ASP A 97 -1.88 11.93 -14.85
C ASP A 97 -1.75 12.33 -13.37
N ARG A 98 -2.12 11.45 -12.44
CA ARG A 98 -1.96 11.69 -11.00
C ARG A 98 -0.50 11.58 -10.58
N TYR A 99 0.25 10.62 -11.11
CA TYR A 99 1.70 10.54 -10.88
C TYR A 99 2.39 11.82 -11.35
N ILE A 100 2.08 12.28 -12.58
CA ILE A 100 2.63 13.52 -13.14
C ILE A 100 2.27 14.73 -12.28
N ALA A 101 1.03 14.81 -11.79
CA ALA A 101 0.57 15.94 -10.97
C ALA A 101 1.19 15.95 -9.55
N TYR A 102 1.48 14.78 -8.99
CA TYR A 102 2.04 14.63 -7.64
C TYR A 102 3.57 14.72 -7.59
N ASP A 103 4.25 14.33 -8.67
CA ASP A 103 5.71 14.32 -8.74
C ASP A 103 6.31 15.74 -8.72
N ASP A 104 7.01 16.06 -7.64
CA ASP A 104 7.74 17.32 -7.46
C ASP A 104 9.18 17.27 -8.01
N GLN A 105 9.56 16.16 -8.65
CA GLN A 105 10.89 15.82 -9.14
C GLN A 105 11.98 15.76 -8.05
N LYS A 106 11.60 15.78 -6.78
CA LYS A 106 12.51 15.63 -5.63
C LYS A 106 12.38 14.26 -4.99
N LYS A 107 11.16 13.69 -4.99
CA LYS A 107 10.90 12.33 -4.50
C LYS A 107 11.42 11.29 -5.49
N SER A 108 11.73 10.11 -4.95
CA SER A 108 11.95 8.91 -5.76
C SER A 108 10.69 8.59 -6.56
N VAL A 109 10.86 7.96 -7.73
CA VAL A 109 9.71 7.50 -8.51
C VAL A 109 8.96 6.40 -7.77
N GLU A 110 9.66 5.55 -7.01
CA GLU A 110 9.01 4.56 -6.15
C GLU A 110 8.03 5.20 -5.15
N ASP A 111 8.42 6.30 -4.50
CA ASP A 111 7.57 7.01 -3.53
C ASP A 111 6.38 7.68 -4.22
N VAL A 112 6.60 8.35 -5.36
CA VAL A 112 5.51 8.97 -6.13
C VAL A 112 4.45 7.93 -6.49
N VAL A 113 4.87 6.80 -7.08
CA VAL A 113 3.94 5.75 -7.48
C VAL A 113 3.27 5.12 -6.26
N THR A 114 4.03 4.80 -5.21
CA THR A 114 3.49 4.20 -3.99
C THR A 114 2.45 5.11 -3.34
N TYR A 115 2.75 6.39 -3.14
CA TYR A 115 1.86 7.33 -2.44
C TYR A 115 0.60 7.68 -3.23
N VAL A 116 0.70 7.80 -4.55
CA VAL A 116 -0.49 7.98 -5.40
C VAL A 116 -1.34 6.71 -5.45
N ASN A 117 -0.72 5.52 -5.43
CA ASN A 117 -1.44 4.24 -5.33
C ASN A 117 -2.17 4.11 -3.98
N ILE A 118 -1.63 4.66 -2.88
CA ILE A 118 -2.31 4.76 -1.59
C ILE A 118 -3.48 5.77 -1.65
N GLY A 119 -3.30 6.86 -2.40
CA GLY A 119 -4.26 7.96 -2.51
C GLY A 119 -3.84 9.24 -1.77
N LEU A 120 -2.57 9.35 -1.35
CA LEU A 120 -2.06 10.48 -0.55
C LEU A 120 -1.99 11.81 -1.31
N ASP A 121 -2.14 11.80 -2.64
CA ASP A 121 -2.34 12.99 -3.46
C ASP A 121 -3.76 13.58 -3.33
N GLN A 122 -4.65 12.93 -2.56
CA GLN A 122 -6.04 13.33 -2.41
C GLN A 122 -6.41 13.54 -0.93
N PRO A 123 -7.39 14.41 -0.63
CA PRO A 123 -7.83 14.62 0.75
C PRO A 123 -8.34 13.32 1.39
N TYR A 124 -8.05 13.13 2.69
CA TYR A 124 -8.57 11.99 3.44
C TYR A 124 -10.09 11.91 3.38
N PHE A 125 -10.61 10.68 3.43
CA PHE A 125 -12.05 10.37 3.38
C PHE A 125 -12.74 10.77 2.07
N THR A 126 -11.97 10.98 1.00
CA THR A 126 -12.47 11.09 -0.37
C THR A 126 -12.15 9.82 -1.14
N ASN A 127 -12.90 9.55 -2.22
CA ASN A 127 -12.71 8.37 -3.09
C ASN A 127 -12.57 7.05 -2.31
N MET A 128 -13.39 6.89 -1.27
CA MET A 128 -13.30 5.74 -0.39
C MET A 128 -13.78 4.45 -1.05
N ASP A 129 -12.97 3.41 -0.95
CA ASP A 129 -13.30 2.07 -1.40
C ASP A 129 -13.89 1.24 -0.25
N THR A 130 -14.91 0.46 -0.56
CA THR A 130 -15.45 -0.53 0.38
C THR A 130 -14.78 -1.88 0.11
N ILE A 131 -14.13 -2.44 1.12
CA ILE A 131 -13.41 -3.72 1.06
C ILE A 131 -14.38 -4.85 0.73
N GLN A 132 -14.07 -5.60 -0.33
CA GLN A 132 -14.88 -6.72 -0.80
C GLN A 132 -14.41 -8.06 -0.22
N ASP A 133 -13.09 -8.30 -0.21
CA ASP A 133 -12.50 -9.50 0.37
C ASP A 133 -12.16 -9.29 1.84
N THR A 134 -13.14 -9.58 2.70
CA THR A 134 -13.03 -9.46 4.16
C THR A 134 -12.44 -10.69 4.84
N LYS A 135 -11.93 -11.66 4.08
CA LYS A 135 -11.22 -12.85 4.60
C LYS A 135 -9.71 -12.73 4.49
N ASN A 136 -9.23 -11.82 3.65
CA ASN A 136 -7.80 -11.60 3.48
C ASN A 136 -7.22 -10.85 4.69
N PRO A 137 -6.25 -11.43 5.43
CA PRO A 137 -5.61 -10.74 6.55
C PRO A 137 -4.83 -9.49 6.11
N LEU A 138 -4.56 -9.33 4.81
CA LEU A 138 -3.94 -8.15 4.21
C LEU A 138 -4.92 -7.04 3.84
N MET A 139 -6.21 -7.15 4.17
CA MET A 139 -7.16 -6.07 3.87
C MET A 139 -6.69 -4.76 4.48
N LEU A 140 -6.50 -3.75 3.63
CA LEU A 140 -6.11 -2.42 4.06
C LEU A 140 -7.35 -1.69 4.58
N ILE A 141 -7.37 -1.35 5.86
CA ILE A 141 -8.46 -0.59 6.50
C ILE A 141 -7.83 0.72 6.94
N ASN A 142 -8.26 1.84 6.35
CA ASN A 142 -7.69 3.15 6.61
C ASN A 142 -8.67 4.27 6.17
N LYS A 143 -8.17 5.49 6.01
CA LYS A 143 -8.97 6.67 5.62
C LYS A 143 -9.50 6.62 4.18
N TYR A 144 -8.97 5.74 3.34
CA TYR A 144 -9.40 5.52 1.95
C TYR A 144 -10.10 4.17 1.74
N HIS A 145 -10.00 3.23 2.69
CA HIS A 145 -10.57 1.90 2.57
C HIS A 145 -11.38 1.55 3.81
N LYS A 146 -12.68 1.33 3.64
CA LYS A 146 -13.59 0.97 4.74
C LYS A 146 -14.10 -0.46 4.61
N LEU A 147 -14.34 -1.10 5.73
CA LEU A 147 -15.15 -2.32 5.81
C LEU A 147 -16.61 -2.02 5.41
N PRO A 148 -17.36 -3.04 4.95
CA PRO A 148 -18.81 -2.91 4.74
C PRO A 148 -19.52 -2.39 5.99
N ASP A 149 -20.58 -1.61 5.80
CA ASP A 149 -21.34 -1.05 6.91
C ASP A 149 -21.96 -2.16 7.75
N GLY A 150 -21.73 -2.13 9.07
CA GLY A 150 -22.18 -3.17 9.99
C GLY A 150 -21.44 -4.51 9.86
N TYR A 151 -20.27 -4.54 9.21
CA TYR A 151 -19.42 -5.73 9.18
C TYR A 151 -19.11 -6.24 10.58
N GLU A 152 -19.26 -7.55 10.76
CA GLU A 152 -18.79 -8.30 11.91
C GLU A 152 -17.93 -9.47 11.43
N PRO A 153 -16.73 -9.67 11.98
CA PRO A 153 -15.90 -10.81 11.64
C PRO A 153 -16.55 -12.12 12.12
N VAL A 154 -16.30 -13.19 11.39
CA VAL A 154 -16.67 -14.54 11.79
C VAL A 154 -15.59 -15.15 12.68
N ASP A 155 -15.94 -16.22 13.41
CA ASP A 155 -14.99 -17.01 14.21
C ASP A 155 -14.22 -16.21 15.27
N LEU A 156 -14.91 -15.28 15.93
CA LEU A 156 -14.40 -14.60 17.11
C LEU A 156 -14.22 -15.58 18.28
N THR A 157 -13.04 -15.54 18.91
CA THR A 157 -12.69 -16.34 20.09
C THR A 157 -12.10 -15.44 21.18
N PRO A 158 -12.13 -15.83 22.46
CA PRO A 158 -11.55 -15.02 23.52
C PRO A 158 -10.08 -14.66 23.26
N THR A 159 -9.74 -13.40 23.42
CA THR A 159 -8.36 -12.91 23.33
C THR A 159 -7.54 -13.42 24.52
N PRO A 160 -6.38 -14.06 24.30
CA PRO A 160 -5.45 -14.45 25.37
C PRO A 160 -4.96 -13.25 26.18
N ASN A 161 -4.85 -13.40 27.50
CA ASN A 161 -4.30 -12.40 28.41
C ASN A 161 -4.92 -10.99 28.26
N ALA A 162 -6.24 -10.94 28.03
CA ALA A 162 -6.98 -9.70 27.82
C ALA A 162 -7.41 -9.04 29.13
N CYS A 163 -7.41 -7.71 29.12
CA CYS A 163 -7.95 -6.90 30.21
C CYS A 163 -8.38 -5.52 29.77
N VAL A 164 -9.13 -4.84 30.62
CA VAL A 164 -9.43 -3.42 30.51
C VAL A 164 -8.53 -2.65 31.48
N ILE A 165 -7.94 -1.57 30.99
CA ILE A 165 -7.08 -0.69 31.78
C ILE A 165 -7.94 0.35 32.51
N GLY A 166 -7.84 0.37 33.84
CA GLY A 166 -8.43 1.42 34.69
C GLY A 166 -7.62 2.71 34.68
N GLU A 167 -8.13 3.77 35.32
CA GLU A 167 -7.45 5.07 35.41
C GLU A 167 -6.08 5.00 36.11
N ASP A 168 -5.90 4.02 36.99
CA ASP A 168 -4.65 3.73 37.72
C ASP A 168 -3.70 2.80 36.95
N TYR A 169 -3.99 2.56 35.67
CA TYR A 169 -3.32 1.58 34.81
C TYR A 169 -3.45 0.13 35.26
N SER A 170 -4.31 -0.16 36.25
CA SER A 170 -4.59 -1.52 36.66
C SER A 170 -5.34 -2.26 35.56
N CYS A 171 -4.90 -3.50 35.33
CA CYS A 171 -5.42 -4.35 34.27
C CYS A 171 -6.44 -5.32 34.89
N GLN A 172 -7.73 -5.08 34.61
CA GLN A 172 -8.84 -5.89 35.08
C GLN A 172 -9.27 -6.88 34.00
N SER A 173 -9.19 -8.18 34.31
CA SER A 173 -9.53 -9.24 33.37
C SER A 173 -10.98 -9.11 32.90
N GLU A 174 -11.16 -8.86 31.62
CA GLU A 174 -12.46 -8.72 30.96
C GLU A 174 -12.39 -9.40 29.60
N PRO A 175 -13.43 -10.15 29.19
CA PRO A 175 -13.39 -10.88 27.93
C PRO A 175 -13.37 -9.91 26.74
N GLN A 176 -12.34 -10.05 25.93
CA GLN A 176 -12.24 -9.45 24.61
C GLN A 176 -12.15 -10.55 23.55
N TYR A 177 -12.25 -10.18 22.28
CA TYR A 177 -12.29 -11.15 21.20
C TYR A 177 -11.37 -10.76 20.05
N LEU A 178 -10.76 -11.75 19.43
CA LEU A 178 -10.04 -11.65 18.16
C LEU A 178 -10.58 -12.71 17.21
N VAL A 179 -10.35 -12.55 15.92
CA VAL A 179 -10.53 -13.65 14.96
C VAL A 179 -9.64 -14.81 15.41
N LYS A 180 -10.15 -16.04 15.36
CA LYS A 180 -9.49 -17.24 15.89
C LYS A 180 -8.01 -17.37 15.52
N GLU A 181 -7.67 -17.20 14.25
CA GLU A 181 -6.27 -17.27 13.78
C GLU A 181 -5.38 -16.24 14.48
N VAL A 182 -5.90 -15.03 14.69
CA VAL A 182 -5.18 -13.93 15.33
C VAL A 182 -5.05 -14.17 16.83
N ALA A 183 -6.07 -14.71 17.49
CA ALA A 183 -5.99 -15.11 18.89
C ALA A 183 -4.92 -16.21 19.10
N GLU A 184 -4.88 -17.23 18.22
CA GLU A 184 -3.87 -18.30 18.29
C GLU A 184 -2.45 -17.78 17.99
N ALA A 185 -2.31 -16.79 17.10
CA ALA A 185 -1.04 -16.13 16.84
C ALA A 185 -0.59 -15.28 18.05
N PHE A 186 -1.52 -14.53 18.64
CA PHE A 186 -1.27 -13.69 19.81
C PHE A 186 -0.93 -14.52 21.05
N GLU A 187 -1.60 -15.66 21.26
CA GLU A 187 -1.27 -16.59 22.35
C GLU A 187 0.19 -17.03 22.29
N LYS A 188 0.69 -17.35 21.10
CA LYS A 188 2.09 -17.76 20.91
C LYS A 188 3.07 -16.62 21.20
N LEU A 189 2.72 -15.38 20.85
CA LEU A 189 3.52 -14.20 21.19
C LEU A 189 3.55 -13.98 22.71
N VAL A 190 2.38 -14.07 23.38
CA VAL A 190 2.26 -13.96 24.84
C VAL A 190 3.08 -15.04 25.55
N GLU A 191 2.98 -16.30 25.11
CA GLU A 191 3.72 -17.41 25.72
C GLU A 191 5.24 -17.27 25.51
N ALA A 192 5.67 -16.72 24.37
CA ALA A 192 7.06 -16.40 24.11
C ALA A 192 7.57 -15.27 25.01
N GLY A 193 6.81 -14.18 25.14
CA GLY A 193 7.14 -13.09 26.07
C GLY A 193 7.29 -13.60 27.51
N LYS A 194 6.37 -14.46 27.94
CA LYS A 194 6.40 -15.08 29.28
C LYS A 194 7.65 -15.93 29.53
N GLN A 195 8.18 -16.62 28.50
CA GLN A 195 9.44 -17.36 28.62
C GLN A 195 10.64 -16.44 28.87
N GLU A 196 10.55 -15.19 28.40
CA GLU A 196 11.54 -14.13 28.60
C GLU A 196 11.22 -13.26 29.84
N GLY A 197 10.19 -13.61 30.61
CA GLY A 197 9.76 -12.87 31.80
C GLY A 197 8.95 -11.60 31.50
N ILE A 198 8.47 -11.43 30.27
CA ILE A 198 7.71 -10.27 29.79
C ILE A 198 6.22 -10.59 29.83
N ASN A 199 5.42 -9.74 30.46
CA ASN A 199 3.97 -9.90 30.52
C ASN A 199 3.27 -9.04 29.46
N ILE A 200 3.02 -9.63 28.29
CA ILE A 200 2.31 -8.97 27.19
C ILE A 200 0.81 -9.15 27.39
N LYS A 201 0.05 -8.06 27.52
CA LYS A 201 -1.39 -8.09 27.73
C LYS A 201 -2.14 -7.39 26.60
N ALA A 202 -3.27 -7.95 26.18
CA ALA A 202 -4.18 -7.27 25.27
C ALA A 202 -5.07 -6.30 26.05
N ILE A 203 -5.01 -5.01 25.72
CA ILE A 203 -5.84 -3.97 26.36
C ILE A 203 -7.05 -3.60 25.52
N ALA A 204 -6.98 -3.80 24.21
CA ALA A 204 -8.14 -3.71 23.32
C ALA A 204 -7.98 -4.65 22.12
N SER A 205 -9.07 -5.29 21.72
CA SER A 205 -9.13 -6.24 20.60
C SER A 205 -10.24 -5.84 19.63
N TYR A 206 -11.08 -6.77 19.17
CA TYR A 206 -12.25 -6.46 18.35
C TYR A 206 -13.14 -5.38 18.99
N ARG A 207 -13.48 -4.37 18.20
CA ARG A 207 -14.48 -3.35 18.52
C ARG A 207 -15.58 -3.44 17.47
N SER A 208 -16.83 -3.58 17.88
CA SER A 208 -17.95 -3.56 16.92
C SER A 208 -18.05 -2.21 16.21
N PHE A 209 -18.70 -2.20 15.05
CA PHE A 209 -18.97 -0.97 14.31
C PHE A 209 -19.69 0.08 15.18
N ALA A 210 -20.67 -0.36 15.98
CA ALA A 210 -21.42 0.52 16.89
C ALA A 210 -20.55 1.10 18.01
N TYR A 211 -19.64 0.29 18.58
CA TYR A 211 -18.69 0.77 19.58
C TYR A 211 -17.77 1.84 18.99
N GLN A 212 -17.16 1.56 17.82
CA GLN A 212 -16.25 2.50 17.16
C GLN A 212 -16.96 3.80 16.79
N LYS A 213 -18.22 3.74 16.36
CA LYS A 213 -19.03 4.92 16.08
C LYS A 213 -19.19 5.79 17.33
N ASN A 214 -19.57 5.20 18.46
CA ASN A 214 -19.75 5.95 19.70
C ASN A 214 -18.42 6.56 20.20
N LEU A 215 -17.32 5.82 20.08
CA LEU A 215 -15.98 6.29 20.44
C LEU A 215 -15.57 7.50 19.58
N TYR A 216 -15.69 7.38 18.26
CA TYR A 216 -15.39 8.48 17.34
C TYR A 216 -16.29 9.70 17.60
N ASP A 217 -17.60 9.49 17.71
CA ASP A 217 -18.55 10.58 17.93
C ASP A 217 -18.28 11.30 19.26
N TYR A 218 -17.88 10.58 20.31
CA TYR A 218 -17.49 11.19 21.58
C TYR A 218 -16.33 12.17 21.38
N TYR A 219 -15.19 11.72 20.85
CA TYR A 219 -14.01 12.57 20.67
C TYR A 219 -14.22 13.67 19.62
N ALA A 220 -14.96 13.40 18.55
CA ALA A 220 -15.32 14.42 17.57
C ALA A 220 -16.16 15.54 18.17
N ASN A 221 -17.01 15.23 19.17
CA ASN A 221 -17.82 16.20 19.87
C ASN A 221 -17.07 16.93 20.99
N THR A 222 -16.16 16.26 21.70
CA THR A 222 -15.45 16.85 22.86
C THR A 222 -14.16 17.58 22.46
N GLU A 223 -13.39 17.04 21.52
CA GLU A 223 -12.07 17.55 21.09
C GLU A 223 -12.08 18.12 19.67
N GLY A 224 -13.13 17.85 18.90
CA GLY A 224 -13.28 18.30 17.51
C GLY A 224 -12.90 17.25 16.48
N LYS A 225 -13.43 17.40 15.26
CA LYS A 225 -13.24 16.43 14.17
C LYS A 225 -11.79 16.22 13.75
N ASP A 226 -11.01 17.30 13.65
CA ASP A 226 -9.62 17.21 13.19
C ASP A 226 -8.76 16.41 14.18
N TYR A 227 -8.99 16.60 15.49
CA TYR A 227 -8.36 15.78 16.52
C TYR A 227 -8.85 14.33 16.45
N ALA A 228 -10.16 14.12 16.35
CA ALA A 228 -10.73 12.78 16.27
C ALA A 228 -10.18 12.00 15.06
N ASP A 229 -10.12 12.61 13.88
CA ASP A 229 -9.60 11.97 12.66
C ASP A 229 -8.10 11.64 12.74
N GLN A 230 -7.32 12.18 13.70
CA GLN A 230 -5.90 11.87 13.89
C GLN A 230 -5.64 10.62 14.75
N TYR A 231 -6.53 10.32 15.70
CA TYR A 231 -6.34 9.28 16.72
C TYR A 231 -7.46 8.23 16.77
N TYR A 232 -8.67 8.60 16.33
CA TYR A 232 -9.85 7.75 16.41
C TYR A 232 -10.39 7.51 15.02
N ALA A 233 -10.19 6.29 14.53
CA ALA A 233 -10.73 5.89 13.25
C ALA A 233 -12.27 5.99 13.23
N ARG A 234 -12.84 6.42 12.11
CA ARG A 234 -14.29 6.38 11.86
C ARG A 234 -14.78 4.93 11.82
N PRO A 235 -16.08 4.67 12.09
CA PRO A 235 -16.60 3.30 12.07
C PRO A 235 -16.46 2.66 10.69
N GLY A 236 -15.97 1.42 10.65
CA GLY A 236 -15.60 0.71 9.42
C GLY A 236 -14.19 1.03 8.91
N GLN A 237 -13.52 2.05 9.46
CA GLN A 237 -12.15 2.44 9.12
C GLN A 237 -11.16 2.17 10.25
N SER A 238 -11.62 1.57 11.34
CA SER A 238 -10.79 1.08 12.44
C SER A 238 -10.39 -0.36 12.17
N GLU A 239 -9.10 -0.69 12.27
CA GLU A 239 -8.64 -2.07 12.15
C GLU A 239 -9.24 -2.97 13.25
N HIS A 240 -9.59 -2.42 14.42
CA HIS A 240 -10.30 -3.18 15.45
C HIS A 240 -11.67 -3.66 15.00
N ASN A 241 -12.31 -3.04 14.00
CA ASN A 241 -13.56 -3.55 13.43
C ASN A 241 -13.37 -4.89 12.69
N SER A 242 -12.14 -5.25 12.31
CA SER A 242 -11.86 -6.53 11.66
C SER A 242 -11.58 -7.68 12.62
N GLY A 243 -11.26 -7.39 13.89
CA GLY A 243 -10.72 -8.39 14.82
C GLY A 243 -9.30 -8.87 14.47
N LEU A 244 -8.58 -8.16 13.61
CA LEU A 244 -7.17 -8.40 13.26
C LEU A 244 -6.17 -7.48 13.98
N ALA A 245 -6.66 -6.52 14.76
CA ALA A 245 -5.83 -5.59 15.52
C ALA A 245 -5.95 -5.85 17.02
N VAL A 246 -4.84 -5.67 17.72
CA VAL A 246 -4.74 -5.76 19.17
C VAL A 246 -3.86 -4.63 19.70
N ASP A 247 -4.40 -3.87 20.64
CA ASP A 247 -3.65 -2.91 21.44
C ASP A 247 -3.03 -3.67 22.61
N VAL A 248 -1.74 -3.45 22.90
CA VAL A 248 -1.03 -4.16 23.96
C VAL A 248 -0.44 -3.23 25.02
N THR A 249 -0.19 -3.79 26.20
CA THR A 249 0.76 -3.23 27.17
C THR A 249 1.77 -4.30 27.60
N LEU A 250 2.89 -3.85 28.15
CA LEU A 250 3.95 -4.68 28.71
C LEU A 250 3.98 -4.44 30.23
N ASP A 251 3.97 -5.51 31.02
CA ASP A 251 4.19 -5.47 32.47
C ASP A 251 3.25 -4.54 33.27
N ASN A 252 2.07 -4.24 32.71
CA ASN A 252 1.09 -3.27 33.20
C ASN A 252 1.60 -1.82 33.22
N GLU A 253 2.55 -1.49 32.35
CA GLU A 253 2.97 -0.13 32.12
C GLU A 253 1.86 0.69 31.43
N ASN A 254 1.99 2.01 31.50
CA ASN A 254 1.09 2.91 30.78
C ASN A 254 1.20 2.64 29.28
N PHE A 255 0.10 2.20 28.66
CA PHE A 255 0.13 1.77 27.27
C PHE A 255 0.50 2.90 26.30
N ASN A 256 0.18 4.16 26.65
CA ASN A 256 0.55 5.33 25.85
C ASN A 256 2.05 5.62 25.84
N GLU A 257 2.82 4.90 26.65
CA GLU A 257 4.26 5.06 26.79
C GLU A 257 4.99 3.71 26.80
N ILE A 258 4.39 2.64 26.24
CA ILE A 258 5.03 1.31 26.25
C ILE A 258 6.37 1.30 25.51
N GLU A 259 6.62 2.28 24.63
CA GLU A 259 7.90 2.46 23.97
C GLU A 259 9.04 2.79 24.95
N LYS A 260 8.71 3.24 26.17
CA LYS A 260 9.67 3.46 27.27
C LYS A 260 9.99 2.19 28.05
N SER A 261 9.24 1.11 27.81
CA SER A 261 9.46 -0.18 28.45
C SER A 261 10.86 -0.72 28.15
N PRO A 262 11.58 -1.31 29.12
CA PRO A 262 12.81 -2.05 28.82
C PRO A 262 12.58 -3.25 27.90
N HIS A 263 11.34 -3.71 27.75
CA HIS A 263 10.95 -4.86 26.94
C HIS A 263 10.39 -4.51 25.55
N TYR A 264 10.28 -3.21 25.23
CA TYR A 264 9.66 -2.79 23.97
C TYR A 264 10.43 -3.25 22.74
N GLN A 265 11.76 -3.15 22.77
CA GLN A 265 12.58 -3.61 21.64
C GLN A 265 12.41 -5.11 21.41
N TRP A 266 12.30 -5.90 22.49
CA TRP A 266 12.02 -7.32 22.36
C TRP A 266 10.69 -7.56 21.65
N LEU A 267 9.64 -6.79 21.98
CA LEU A 267 8.35 -6.90 21.30
C LEU A 267 8.52 -6.66 19.78
N LEU A 268 9.13 -5.54 19.39
CA LEU A 268 9.32 -5.18 17.98
C LEU A 268 10.15 -6.21 17.21
N ASP A 269 11.17 -6.79 17.83
CA ASP A 269 12.03 -7.80 17.21
C ASP A 269 11.32 -9.14 16.98
N HIS A 270 10.19 -9.40 17.66
CA HIS A 270 9.54 -10.71 17.66
C HIS A 270 8.14 -10.73 17.03
N ILE A 271 7.40 -9.61 17.02
CA ILE A 271 6.01 -9.57 16.54
C ILE A 271 5.82 -10.13 15.12
N ASN A 272 6.77 -9.88 14.22
CA ASN A 272 6.70 -10.33 12.83
C ASN A 272 6.72 -11.86 12.68
N ALA A 273 7.48 -12.57 13.52
CA ALA A 273 7.53 -14.03 13.54
C ALA A 273 6.19 -14.68 13.94
N TYR A 274 5.30 -13.89 14.54
CA TYR A 274 3.93 -14.27 14.88
C TYR A 274 2.89 -13.67 13.93
N GLY A 275 3.31 -12.96 12.87
CA GLY A 275 2.43 -12.39 11.86
C GLY A 275 1.87 -11.02 12.18
N PHE A 276 2.44 -10.32 13.16
CA PHE A 276 2.06 -8.96 13.54
C PHE A 276 3.08 -7.93 13.07
N ILE A 277 2.59 -6.72 12.79
CA ILE A 277 3.42 -5.53 12.55
C ILE A 277 3.01 -4.44 13.55
N LEU A 278 3.94 -3.53 13.86
CA LEU A 278 3.59 -2.25 14.46
C LEU A 278 2.89 -1.42 13.38
N ARG A 279 1.62 -1.09 13.56
CA ARG A 279 0.81 -0.55 12.47
C ARG A 279 1.10 0.92 12.14
N TYR A 280 1.36 1.71 13.18
CA TYR A 280 1.50 3.16 13.12
C TYR A 280 2.83 3.58 13.74
N GLU A 281 3.88 3.58 12.91
CA GLU A 281 5.24 3.99 13.28
C GLU A 281 5.40 5.52 13.27
N GLU A 282 6.34 6.03 14.09
CA GLU A 282 6.51 7.47 14.34
C GLU A 282 6.89 8.26 13.08
N ASP A 283 7.77 7.70 12.24
CA ASP A 283 8.22 8.32 11.00
C ASP A 283 7.26 8.07 9.81
N LYS A 284 6.19 7.29 10.02
CA LYS A 284 5.22 6.88 9.00
C LYS A 284 3.86 7.58 9.09
N VAL A 285 3.69 8.55 10.00
CA VAL A 285 2.47 9.37 10.10
C VAL A 285 2.03 9.99 8.76
N PRO A 286 2.93 10.52 7.90
CA PRO A 286 2.53 11.05 6.58
C PRO A 286 1.96 10.00 5.62
N VAL A 287 2.22 8.72 5.87
CA VAL A 287 1.82 7.59 5.02
C VAL A 287 0.53 6.95 5.52
N THR A 288 0.46 6.63 6.81
CA THR A 288 -0.72 5.98 7.43
C THR A 288 -1.86 6.95 7.68
N GLY A 289 -1.53 8.24 7.87
CA GLY A 289 -2.46 9.28 8.26
C GLY A 289 -2.89 9.23 9.72
N TYR A 290 -2.33 8.35 10.54
CA TYR A 290 -2.55 8.27 11.98
C TYR A 290 -1.27 8.62 12.73
N ASN A 291 -1.42 9.20 13.92
CA ASN A 291 -0.27 9.46 14.79
C ASN A 291 0.39 8.16 15.26
N TYR A 292 1.60 8.30 15.81
CA TYR A 292 2.33 7.18 16.39
C TYR A 292 1.51 6.47 17.47
N GLU A 293 1.37 5.15 17.36
CA GLU A 293 0.73 4.31 18.37
C GLU A 293 1.66 3.14 18.66
N SER A 294 2.47 3.28 19.71
CA SER A 294 3.49 2.28 20.09
C SER A 294 2.90 0.91 20.43
N TRP A 295 1.61 0.86 20.78
CA TRP A 295 0.88 -0.30 21.26
C TRP A 295 0.04 -1.04 20.20
N HIS A 296 -0.24 -0.43 19.04
CA HIS A 296 -1.21 -0.99 18.09
C HIS A 296 -0.54 -2.02 17.18
N LEU A 297 -0.85 -3.29 17.40
CA LEU A 297 -0.35 -4.40 16.58
C LEU A 297 -1.43 -4.84 15.58
N ARG A 298 -1.03 -4.97 14.31
CA ARG A 298 -1.89 -5.46 13.22
C ARG A 298 -1.42 -6.81 12.73
N TYR A 299 -2.31 -7.81 12.74
CA TYR A 299 -2.05 -9.11 12.12
C TYR A 299 -2.21 -9.04 10.60
N VAL A 300 -1.19 -9.53 9.90
CA VAL A 300 -1.10 -9.57 8.43
C VAL A 300 -0.69 -10.96 7.92
N GLY A 301 -0.49 -11.92 8.82
CA GLY A 301 0.13 -13.22 8.52
C GLY A 301 1.65 -13.16 8.52
N LYS A 302 2.31 -14.29 8.76
CA LYS A 302 3.77 -14.37 8.98
C LYS A 302 4.58 -13.86 7.78
N ASP A 303 4.32 -14.42 6.60
CA ASP A 303 5.10 -14.09 5.39
C ASP A 303 5.05 -12.59 5.08
N ALA A 304 3.86 -11.98 5.19
CA ALA A 304 3.71 -10.56 4.94
C ALA A 304 4.33 -9.71 6.06
N ALA A 305 4.19 -10.10 7.33
CA ALA A 305 4.81 -9.38 8.44
C ALA A 305 6.35 -9.36 8.28
N GLU A 306 6.95 -10.50 7.93
CA GLU A 306 8.39 -10.60 7.65
C GLU A 306 8.81 -9.71 6.47
N GLU A 307 8.06 -9.73 5.36
CA GLU A 307 8.34 -8.89 4.19
C GLU A 307 8.21 -7.39 4.50
N ILE A 308 7.18 -7.00 5.25
CA ILE A 308 6.91 -5.61 5.66
C ILE A 308 8.04 -5.11 6.56
N THR A 309 8.36 -5.85 7.63
CA THR A 309 9.43 -5.49 8.57
C THR A 309 10.79 -5.42 7.87
N LYS A 310 11.13 -6.41 7.03
CA LYS A 310 12.42 -6.44 6.33
C LYS A 310 12.61 -5.24 5.39
N GLN A 311 11.53 -4.74 4.81
CA GLN A 311 11.57 -3.62 3.88
C GLN A 311 11.34 -2.25 4.54
N GLY A 312 11.00 -2.20 5.84
CA GLY A 312 10.64 -0.96 6.53
C GLY A 312 9.42 -0.28 5.93
N LEU A 313 8.44 -1.07 5.50
CA LEU A 313 7.20 -0.58 4.90
C LEU A 313 6.08 -0.52 5.94
N THR A 314 5.11 0.33 5.69
CA THR A 314 3.78 0.20 6.30
C THR A 314 2.94 -0.82 5.53
N LEU A 315 1.82 -1.25 6.11
CA LEU A 315 0.83 -2.05 5.35
C LEU A 315 0.32 -1.28 4.12
N ASP A 316 0.11 0.05 4.23
CA ASP A 316 -0.33 0.89 3.11
C ASP A 316 0.65 0.83 1.93
N GLU A 317 1.95 1.02 2.19
CA GLU A 317 3.00 0.93 1.16
C GLU A 317 3.10 -0.47 0.57
N TYR A 318 3.03 -1.50 1.42
CA TYR A 318 3.13 -2.89 1.00
C TYR A 318 1.99 -3.29 0.04
N ILE A 319 0.75 -2.91 0.35
CA ILE A 319 -0.40 -3.18 -0.52
C ILE A 319 -0.30 -2.36 -1.82
N ALA A 320 0.06 -1.08 -1.73
CA ALA A 320 0.22 -0.21 -2.90
C ALA A 320 1.28 -0.72 -3.88
N ARG A 321 2.32 -1.41 -3.39
CA ARG A 321 3.37 -2.04 -4.20
C ARG A 321 3.02 -3.45 -4.70
N LYS A 322 1.97 -4.08 -4.17
CA LYS A 322 1.44 -5.37 -4.66
C LYS A 322 0.33 -5.24 -5.69
N ALA A 323 -0.38 -4.12 -5.72
CA ALA A 323 -1.62 -3.93 -6.50
C ALA A 323 -1.46 -3.89 -8.04
N GLY A 324 -0.24 -3.94 -8.60
CA GLY A 324 -0.03 -3.96 -10.07
C GLY A 324 0.38 -5.31 -10.66
N LYS A 325 0.15 -6.42 -9.95
CA LYS A 325 0.27 -7.78 -10.53
C LYS A 325 -1.05 -8.31 -11.05
#